data_AF-A0A6G0ZHH1-F1
#
_entry.id   AF-A0A6G0ZHH1-F1
#
_cell.length_a   1.000
_cell.length_b   1.000
_cell.length_c   1.000
_cell.angle_alpha   90.00
_cell.angle_beta   90.00
_cell.angle_gamma   90.00
#
_symmetry.space_group_name_H-M   'P 1'
#
loop_
_entity.id
_entity.type
_entity.pdbx_description
1 polymer ?
#
loop_
_entity_poly.entity_id
_entity_poly.type
_entity_poly.pdbx_seq_one_letter_code
_entity_poly.pdbx_strand_id
1 'polypeptide(L)'
;YKFCSYKPSVIAGASIAAALNGLEYAAIYKYDLFTKLHAITGSKKEVLKTCQEQIEAMVEGHKRQRKEMEFEMYEKPYDKTAESDDTTNCWI
;
A
#
# COMPACT_ATOMS: atom_id res chain seq x y z
N TYR A 1 -12.33 -7.71 -3.94
CA TYR A 1 -12.78 -7.92 -5.34
C TYR A 1 -12.41 -6.82 -6.33
N LYS A 2 -11.85 -5.67 -5.92
CA LYS A 2 -11.62 -4.50 -6.80
C LYS A 2 -10.83 -4.79 -8.08
N PHE A 3 -9.83 -5.69 -8.01
CA PHE A 3 -8.98 -6.04 -9.16
C PHE A 3 -9.39 -7.34 -9.88
N CYS A 4 -10.45 -8.03 -9.44
CA CYS A 4 -10.84 -9.33 -10.00
C CYS A 4 -11.32 -9.26 -11.45
N SER A 5 -11.69 -8.07 -11.93
CA SER A 5 -12.08 -7.80 -13.33
C SER A 5 -10.88 -7.55 -14.25
N TYR A 6 -9.68 -7.33 -13.70
CA TYR A 6 -8.47 -7.13 -14.49
C TYR A 6 -7.76 -8.45 -14.75
N LYS A 7 -7.20 -8.57 -15.96
CA LYS A 7 -6.26 -9.65 -16.27
C LYS A 7 -5.01 -9.48 -15.38
N PRO A 8 -4.35 -10.57 -14.96
CA PRO A 8 -3.11 -10.50 -14.19
C PRO A 8 -2.03 -9.61 -14.84
N SER A 9 -1.92 -9.64 -16.18
CA SER A 9 -0.98 -8.80 -16.94
C SER A 9 -1.26 -7.29 -16.82
N VAL A 10 -2.53 -6.89 -16.72
CA VAL A 10 -2.92 -5.49 -16.50
C VAL A 10 -2.51 -5.05 -15.10
N ILE A 11 -2.78 -5.90 -14.09
CA ILE A 11 -2.41 -5.61 -12.70
C ILE A 11 -0.90 -5.43 -12.60
N ALA A 12 -0.11 -6.38 -13.15
CA ALA A 12 1.34 -6.30 -13.15
C ALA A 12 1.87 -5.04 -13.87
N GLY A 13 1.35 -4.73 -15.06
CA GLY A 13 1.76 -3.54 -15.81
C GLY A 13 1.42 -2.24 -15.08
N ALA A 14 0.22 -2.16 -14.48
CA ALA A 14 -0.21 -1.03 -13.69
C ALA A 14 0.62 -0.86 -12.39
N SER A 15 1.03 -1.96 -11.75
CA SER A 15 1.95 -1.91 -10.61
C SER A 15 3.31 -1.33 -10.98
N ILE A 16 3.88 -1.71 -12.13
CA ILE A 16 5.13 -1.13 -12.65
C ILE A 16 4.94 0.38 -12.89
N ALA A 17 3.82 0.77 -13.51
CA ALA A 17 3.53 2.17 -13.77
C ALA A 17 3.40 3.01 -12.49
N ALA A 18 2.71 2.49 -11.46
CA ALA A 18 2.58 3.15 -10.17
C ALA A 18 3.95 3.31 -9.46
N ALA A 19 4.78 2.27 -9.49
CA ALA A 19 6.12 2.31 -8.88
C ALA A 19 7.01 3.35 -9.55
N LEU A 20 7.07 3.35 -10.89
CA LEU A 20 7.86 4.34 -11.64
C LEU A 20 7.31 5.76 -11.45
N ASN A 21 5.99 5.93 -11.34
CA ASN A 21 5.40 7.23 -11.07
C ASN A 21 5.84 7.79 -9.70
N GLY A 22 5.85 6.95 -8.66
CA GLY A 22 6.29 7.33 -7.31
C GLY A 22 7.80 7.55 -7.15
N LEU A 23 8.61 6.97 -8.04
CA LEU A 23 10.06 7.23 -8.11
C LEU A 23 10.42 8.50 -8.89
N GLU A 24 9.43 9.30 -9.28
CA GLU A 24 9.61 10.49 -10.13
C GLU A 24 10.36 10.17 -11.44
N TYR A 25 10.15 8.96 -11.98
CA TYR A 25 10.82 8.51 -13.18
C TYR A 25 10.69 9.56 -14.30
N ALA A 26 11.82 9.97 -14.88
CA ALA A 26 11.92 11.21 -15.64
C ALA A 26 10.80 11.34 -16.70
N ALA A 27 10.20 12.53 -16.77
CA ALA A 27 9.00 12.81 -17.55
C ALA A 27 9.09 12.35 -19.02
N ILE A 28 10.30 12.36 -19.59
CA ILE A 28 10.61 11.93 -20.96
C ILE A 28 10.22 10.46 -21.17
N TYR A 29 10.41 9.60 -20.17
CA TYR A 29 10.11 8.18 -20.25
C TYR A 29 8.66 7.84 -19.86
N LYS A 30 7.94 8.73 -19.16
CA LYS A 30 6.53 8.52 -18.80
C LYS A 30 5.63 8.48 -20.04
N TYR A 31 5.94 9.26 -21.08
CA TYR A 31 5.16 9.28 -22.33
C TYR A 31 5.19 7.95 -23.09
N ASP A 32 6.29 7.19 -22.99
CA ASP A 32 6.42 5.92 -23.71
C ASP A 32 6.00 4.70 -22.85
N LEU A 33 5.96 4.83 -21.52
CA LEU A 33 5.70 3.71 -20.62
C LEU A 33 4.38 2.99 -20.94
N PHE A 34 3.27 3.72 -21.06
CA PHE A 34 1.97 3.12 -21.37
C PHE A 34 1.90 2.56 -22.80
N THR A 35 2.69 3.11 -23.72
CA THR A 35 2.81 2.57 -25.07
C THR A 35 3.50 1.21 -25.04
N LYS A 36 4.62 1.09 -24.30
CA LYS A 36 5.32 -0.18 -24.11
C LYS A 36 4.47 -1.21 -23.37
N LEU A 37 3.81 -0.82 -22.28
CA LEU A 37 2.95 -1.71 -21.50
C LEU A 37 1.76 -2.20 -22.34
N HIS A 38 1.15 -1.33 -23.14
CA HIS A 38 0.11 -1.73 -24.08
C HIS A 38 0.61 -2.80 -25.07
N ALA A 39 1.77 -2.57 -25.68
CA ALA A 39 2.36 -3.51 -26.64
C ALA A 39 2.66 -4.89 -26.01
N ILE A 40 3.20 -4.91 -24.78
CA ILE A 40 3.55 -6.16 -24.09
C ILE A 40 2.30 -6.92 -23.59
N THR A 41 1.32 -6.20 -23.04
CA THR A 41 0.16 -6.81 -22.36
C THR A 41 -1.04 -7.03 -23.27
N GLY A 42 -1.04 -6.46 -24.48
CA GLY A 42 -2.19 -6.43 -25.38
C GLY A 42 -3.40 -5.67 -24.82
N SER A 43 -3.22 -4.87 -23.75
CA SER A 43 -4.31 -4.21 -23.03
C SER A 43 -4.36 -2.73 -23.35
N LYS A 44 -5.55 -2.14 -23.45
CA LYS A 44 -5.71 -0.72 -23.79
C LYS A 44 -5.00 0.18 -22.77
N LYS A 45 -4.41 1.28 -23.26
CA LYS A 45 -3.69 2.26 -22.42
C LYS A 45 -4.59 2.82 -21.32
N GLU A 46 -5.85 3.13 -21.63
CA GLU A 46 -6.84 3.61 -20.66
C GLU A 46 -7.06 2.62 -19.50
N VAL A 47 -7.15 1.32 -19.80
CA VAL A 47 -7.37 0.26 -18.81
C VAL A 47 -6.16 0.14 -17.88
N LEU A 48 -4.94 0.19 -18.44
CA LEU A 48 -3.71 0.20 -17.67
C LEU A 48 -3.63 1.43 -16.76
N LYS A 49 -4.01 2.61 -17.27
CA LYS A 49 -3.97 3.87 -16.52
C LYS A 49 -4.98 3.88 -15.37
N THR A 50 -6.23 3.49 -15.63
CA THR A 50 -7.24 3.37 -14.58
C THR A 50 -6.83 2.35 -13.52
N CYS A 51 -6.21 1.24 -13.92
CA CYS A 51 -5.69 0.27 -12.96
C CYS A 51 -4.53 0.85 -12.13
N GLN A 52 -3.63 1.62 -12.73
CA GLN A 52 -2.55 2.33 -12.01
C GLN A 52 -3.14 3.26 -10.94
N GLU A 53 -4.08 4.14 -11.32
CA GLU A 53 -4.70 5.11 -10.41
C GLU A 53 -5.38 4.41 -9.21
N GLN A 54 -6.01 3.26 -9.45
CA GLN A 54 -6.61 2.46 -8.38
C GLN A 54 -5.57 1.83 -7.44
N ILE A 55 -4.41 1.41 -7.97
CA ILE A 55 -3.29 0.89 -7.17
C ILE A 55 -2.69 2.02 -6.34
N GLU A 56 -2.45 3.19 -6.93
CA GLU A 56 -1.91 4.36 -6.23
C GLU A 56 -2.83 4.79 -5.08
N ALA A 57 -4.14 4.88 -5.32
CA ALA A 57 -5.13 5.20 -4.29
C ALA A 57 -5.15 4.16 -3.16
N MET A 58 -5.01 2.86 -3.49
CA MET A 58 -4.91 1.79 -2.49
C MET A 58 -3.64 1.93 -1.63
N VAL A 59 -2.49 2.18 -2.27
CA VAL A 59 -1.22 2.37 -1.57
C VAL A 59 -1.26 3.58 -0.65
N GLU A 60 -1.85 4.69 -1.09
CA GLU A 60 -2.02 5.88 -0.26
C GLU A 60 -2.95 5.62 0.94
N GLY A 61 -4.03 4.86 0.72
CA GLY A 61 -4.89 4.37 1.81
C GLY A 61 -4.13 3.55 2.86
N HIS A 62 -3.28 2.61 2.42
CA HIS A 62 -2.45 1.80 3.33
C HIS A 62 -1.40 2.62 4.09
N LYS A 63 -0.83 3.65 3.45
CA LYS A 63 0.10 4.57 4.13
C LYS A 63 -0.60 5.34 5.24
N ARG A 64 -1.80 5.86 4.98
CA ARG A 64 -2.59 6.58 5.97
C ARG A 64 -3.00 5.68 7.14
N GLN A 65 -3.53 4.49 6.87
CA GLN A 65 -3.89 3.53 7.92
C GLN A 65 -2.69 3.13 8.79
N ARG A 66 -1.50 2.95 8.20
CA ARG A 66 -0.28 2.70 9.00
C ARG A 66 0.04 3.85 9.94
N LYS A 67 -0.07 5.09 9.49
CA LYS A 67 0.15 6.28 10.34
C LYS A 67 -0.89 6.38 11.46
N GLU A 68 -2.16 6.08 11.16
CA GLU A 68 -3.25 6.07 12.15
C GLU A 68 -3.01 5.01 13.23
N MET A 69 -2.64 3.77 12.85
CA MET A 69 -2.29 2.71 13.82
C MET A 69 -1.06 3.05 14.65
N GLU A 70 -0.04 3.66 14.03
CA GLU A 70 1.15 4.13 14.75
C GLU A 70 0.78 5.19 15.78
N PHE A 71 -0.06 6.16 15.41
CA PHE A 71 -0.56 7.19 16.32
C PHE A 71 -1.40 6.62 17.47
N GLU A 72 -2.34 5.71 17.20
CA GLU A 72 -3.15 5.04 18.22
C GLU A 72 -2.32 4.21 19.20
N MET A 73 -1.21 3.60 18.75
CA MET A 73 -0.29 2.86 19.62
C MET A 73 0.41 3.77 20.63
N TYR A 74 0.78 4.99 20.23
CA TYR A 74 1.45 5.97 21.10
C TYR A 74 0.48 6.72 22.04
N GLU A 75 -0.82 6.80 21.71
CA GLU A 75 -1.81 7.47 22.57
C GLU A 75 -2.50 6.56 23.59
N LYS A 76 -2.37 5.22 23.50
CA LYS A 76 -2.92 4.35 24.55
C LYS A 76 -2.19 4.59 25.88
N PRO A 77 -2.88 4.98 26.95
CA PRO A 77 -2.26 5.10 28.26
C PRO A 77 -1.80 3.70 28.69
N TYR A 78 -0.53 3.57 29.06
CA TYR A 78 -0.02 2.37 29.74
C TYR A 78 -0.85 2.18 31.01
N ASP A 79 -1.76 1.21 31.02
CA ASP A 79 -2.55 0.91 32.19
C ASP A 79 -1.67 0.19 33.21
N LYS A 80 -1.25 0.92 34.25
CA LYS A 80 -0.37 0.47 35.34
C LYS A 80 -1.10 -0.38 36.40
N THR A 81 -2.13 -1.11 36.03
CA THR A 81 -2.90 -1.95 36.97
C THR A 81 -2.84 -3.43 36.62
N ALA A 82 -1.62 -3.98 36.51
CA ALA A 82 -1.41 -5.43 36.51
C ALA A 82 -0.02 -5.82 37.05
N GLU A 83 0.42 -5.20 38.15
CA GLU A 83 1.46 -5.77 39.02
C GLU A 83 1.04 -5.55 40.47
N SER A 84 0.26 -6.49 40.97
CA SER A 84 -0.02 -6.68 42.40
C SER A 84 -0.10 -8.19 42.65
N ASP A 85 0.90 -8.92 42.18
CA ASP A 85 1.15 -10.28 42.66
C ASP A 85 1.94 -10.17 43.98
N ASP A 86 1.15 -10.10 45.04
CA ASP A 86 1.36 -10.78 46.32
C ASP A 86 2.80 -10.84 46.87
N THR A 87 3.30 -9.72 47.38
CA THR A 87 4.31 -9.73 48.44
C THR A 87 3.65 -9.93 49.81
N THR A 88 3.20 -11.15 50.11
CA THR A 88 2.91 -11.54 51.51
C THR A 88 3.33 -12.99 51.79
N ASN A 89 4.43 -13.15 52.52
CA ASN A 89 4.77 -14.30 53.37
C ASN A 89 4.78 -15.72 52.76
N CYS A 90 5.98 -16.26 52.52
CA CYS A 90 6.26 -17.67 52.82
C CYS A 90 7.77 -17.97 52.91
N TRP A 91 8.47 -17.41 53.91
CA TRP A 91 9.79 -17.88 54.34
C TRP A 91 10.04 -17.58 55.82
N ILE A 92 9.24 -18.17 56.72
CA ILE A 92 9.64 -18.55 58.09
C ILE A 92 8.89 -19.84 58.44
#